data_AF-A0A965DP90-F1
#
_entry.id   AF-A0A965DP90-F1
#
_cell.length_a   1.000
_cell.length_b   1.000
_cell.length_c   1.000
_cell.angle_alpha   90.00
_cell.angle_beta   90.00
_cell.angle_gamma   90.00
#
_symmetry.space_group_name_H-M   'P 1'
#
loop_
_entity.id
_entity.type
_entity.pdbx_description
1 polymer ?
#
loop_
_entity_poly.entity_id
_entity_poly.type
_entity_poly.pdbx_seq_one_letter_code
_entity_poly.pdbx_strand_id
1 'polypeptide(L)'
;EPKEFGDLPPVTAAAASDQKTVSIKDILTASSAEKTENTAHEIDAFQPILDFSNFLLIVLKITRISDPNDASFDPMKFTLDDKSLLNEFDELGELTEDFVRQFGYNLLKAKFLLDNYVVHHSNEEDTLDNNPWKLQHWYKEGDKSAYLKNSGGKDEAQFKLVHLLSMFEVSFTARQRKNYLFYCLFYFFRQENIQCINVDDYCNFVQNLAEKYVKDVYLNPENLNDINVPKPGSFDATLLVKDESGIWKIDEQIRNTHLDFNAVFGDGSAITKGIPLFVFNYLDYAIWHRYFEDLRGDPAKNDEVVSAFFERMGCTKFDLNMFHHFYFSRTRRSLEHYFPQANANGVNGVPTQEQINCFGNYAMIGSDVNSSASNWTPRVKRDHYLDASGKIRQVSVASLKFLIMLQQCKDNADLRDAGKEWLFQDIQVHQRLMVDLLLNSIKRTHHQTPN
;
A
#
# COMPACT_ATOMS: atom_id res chain seq x y z
N GLU A 1 -9.42 29.33 -7.71
CA GLU A 1 -8.16 28.59 -7.95
C GLU A 1 -7.87 28.61 -9.44
N PRO A 2 -6.62 28.81 -9.84
CA PRO A 2 -6.15 28.57 -11.21
C PRO A 2 -6.61 27.20 -11.71
N LYS A 3 -7.34 27.17 -12.83
CA LYS A 3 -7.80 25.92 -13.46
C LYS A 3 -6.90 25.50 -14.61
N GLU A 4 -6.21 26.46 -15.21
CA GLU A 4 -5.29 26.26 -16.34
C GLU A 4 -3.99 27.06 -16.13
N PHE A 5 -2.96 26.80 -16.93
CA PHE A 5 -1.65 27.44 -16.78
C PHE A 5 -1.71 28.97 -16.90
N GLY A 6 -2.59 29.50 -17.74
CA GLY A 6 -2.76 30.93 -17.94
C GLY A 6 -3.31 31.66 -16.71
N ASP A 7 -3.96 30.92 -15.80
CA ASP A 7 -4.47 31.45 -14.53
C ASP A 7 -3.38 31.52 -13.45
N LEU A 8 -2.19 30.94 -13.70
CA LEU A 8 -1.11 30.92 -12.72
C LEU A 8 -0.58 32.34 -12.48
N PRO A 9 -0.29 32.70 -11.22
CA PRO A 9 0.22 34.02 -10.89
C PRO A 9 1.60 34.26 -11.52
N PRO A 10 1.88 35.47 -12.04
CA PRO A 10 3.18 35.78 -12.62
C PRO A 10 4.29 35.71 -11.55
N VAL A 11 5.28 34.84 -11.77
CA VAL A 11 6.47 34.76 -10.92
C VAL A 11 7.44 35.87 -11.36
N THR A 12 7.34 37.05 -10.76
CA THR A 12 8.29 38.14 -11.07
C THR A 12 9.68 37.75 -10.55
N ALA A 13 10.70 37.65 -11.41
CA ALA A 13 12.07 37.47 -10.95
C ALA A 13 12.55 38.78 -10.30
N ALA A 14 12.94 38.74 -9.02
CA ALA A 14 13.66 39.87 -8.44
C ALA A 14 15.16 39.67 -8.75
N ALA A 15 15.88 40.78 -8.89
CA ALA A 15 17.32 40.79 -9.12
C ALA A 15 18.07 39.87 -8.15
N ALA A 16 19.18 39.31 -8.63
CA ALA A 16 19.93 38.16 -8.10
C ALA A 16 20.49 38.24 -6.66
N SER A 17 20.00 39.13 -5.79
CA SER A 17 20.48 39.29 -4.40
C SER A 17 19.52 38.81 -3.32
N ASP A 18 18.22 38.60 -3.60
CA ASP A 18 17.26 38.09 -2.60
C ASP A 18 16.65 36.76 -3.09
N GLN A 19 17.06 35.63 -2.51
CA GLN A 19 16.47 34.31 -2.75
C GLN A 19 15.04 34.22 -2.16
N LYS A 20 14.10 34.93 -2.77
CA LYS A 20 12.67 34.85 -2.46
C LYS A 20 12.06 33.70 -3.26
N THR A 21 11.50 32.71 -2.55
CA THR A 21 10.87 31.52 -3.14
C THR A 21 9.34 31.60 -3.02
N VAL A 22 8.62 30.92 -3.92
CA VAL A 22 7.15 30.86 -3.94
C VAL A 22 6.75 29.38 -3.82
N SER A 23 5.78 29.04 -2.97
CA SER A 23 5.33 27.66 -2.82
C SER A 23 4.43 27.21 -3.98
N ILE A 24 4.45 25.92 -4.31
CA ILE A 24 3.56 25.38 -5.35
C ILE A 24 2.09 25.55 -4.93
N LYS A 25 1.78 25.47 -3.62
CA LYS A 25 0.44 25.72 -3.11
C LYS A 25 -0.03 27.13 -3.48
N ASP A 26 0.80 28.14 -3.25
CA ASP A 26 0.44 29.54 -3.56
C ASP A 26 0.23 29.73 -5.06
N ILE A 27 1.08 29.10 -5.89
CA ILE A 27 0.92 29.09 -7.35
C ILE A 27 -0.42 28.46 -7.76
N LEU A 28 -0.82 27.36 -7.11
CA LEU A 28 -2.05 26.63 -7.42
C LEU A 28 -3.33 27.23 -6.79
N THR A 29 -3.20 28.20 -5.89
CA THR A 29 -4.34 28.73 -5.10
C THR A 29 -4.55 30.23 -5.21
N ALA A 30 -3.53 31.02 -5.56
CA ALA A 30 -3.59 32.49 -5.58
C ALA A 30 -3.61 33.07 -7.00
N SER A 31 -4.21 34.25 -7.15
CA SER A 31 -4.14 35.09 -8.36
C SER A 31 -2.87 35.95 -8.44
N SER A 32 -2.15 36.09 -7.31
CA SER A 32 -0.81 36.66 -7.19
C SER A 32 -0.08 35.97 -6.04
N ALA A 33 1.05 35.32 -6.32
CA ALA A 33 1.81 34.65 -5.27
C ALA A 33 2.80 35.65 -4.65
N GLU A 34 2.61 35.96 -3.37
CA GLU A 34 3.54 36.82 -2.64
C GLU A 34 4.79 36.05 -2.25
N LYS A 35 5.94 36.69 -2.45
CA LYS A 35 7.26 36.15 -2.17
C LYS A 35 7.55 36.20 -0.67
N THR A 36 7.88 35.06 -0.05
CA THR A 36 8.31 35.00 1.35
C THR A 36 9.79 34.70 1.51
N GLU A 37 10.41 35.25 2.56
CA GLU A 37 11.76 34.88 3.00
C GLU A 37 11.72 33.48 3.63
N ASN A 38 12.65 32.61 3.22
CA ASN A 38 12.87 31.30 3.85
C ASN A 38 14.15 31.35 4.68
N THR A 39 14.04 31.17 5.99
CA THR A 39 15.17 30.74 6.82
C THR A 39 15.51 29.30 6.48
N ALA A 40 16.79 29.01 6.27
CA ALA A 40 17.28 27.67 5.98
C ALA A 40 16.87 26.69 7.09
N HIS A 41 15.81 25.92 6.84
CA HIS A 41 15.46 24.75 7.63
C HIS A 41 16.19 23.55 7.03
N GLU A 42 16.63 22.60 7.87
CA GLU A 42 17.12 21.32 7.39
C GLU A 42 16.03 20.70 6.51
N ILE A 43 16.32 20.57 5.22
CA ILE A 43 15.45 19.86 4.29
C ILE A 43 15.60 18.40 4.70
N ASP A 44 14.59 17.89 5.39
CA ASP A 44 14.55 16.48 5.71
C ASP A 44 14.59 15.70 4.38
N ALA A 45 15.65 14.90 4.20
CA ALA A 45 15.89 14.22 2.94
C ALA A 45 14.97 12.99 2.90
N PHE A 46 13.87 13.08 2.17
CA PHE A 46 13.01 11.93 1.90
C PHE A 46 13.57 11.09 0.73
N GLN A 47 13.33 9.78 0.78
CA GLN A 47 13.68 8.91 -0.33
C GLN A 47 12.66 9.05 -1.47
N PRO A 48 13.10 9.28 -2.74
CA PRO A 48 12.19 9.35 -3.87
C PRO A 48 11.36 8.07 -4.04
N ILE A 49 10.04 8.23 -4.15
CA ILE A 49 9.09 7.13 -4.37
C ILE A 49 8.91 6.80 -5.86
N LEU A 50 9.27 7.71 -6.78
CA LEU A 50 9.08 7.57 -8.22
C LEU A 50 10.25 8.23 -8.96
N ASP A 51 10.67 7.64 -10.07
CA ASP A 51 11.67 8.25 -10.96
C ASP A 51 11.03 9.33 -11.84
N PHE A 52 11.80 10.35 -12.23
CA PHE A 52 11.28 11.48 -12.98
C PHE A 52 10.61 11.09 -14.30
N SER A 53 11.18 10.14 -15.05
CA SER A 53 10.58 9.63 -16.30
C SER A 53 9.19 9.03 -16.08
N ASN A 54 9.01 8.29 -14.97
CA ASN A 54 7.70 7.72 -14.62
C ASN A 54 6.72 8.80 -14.13
N PHE A 55 7.22 9.83 -13.44
CA PHE A 55 6.41 11.00 -13.08
C PHE A 55 5.85 11.68 -14.33
N LEU A 56 6.70 11.90 -15.35
CA LEU A 56 6.26 12.45 -16.63
C LEU A 56 5.20 11.58 -17.30
N LEU A 57 5.38 10.25 -17.33
CA LEU A 57 4.40 9.32 -17.90
C LEU A 57 3.05 9.37 -17.19
N ILE A 58 3.05 9.42 -15.85
CA ILE A 58 1.79 9.50 -15.09
C ILE A 58 1.07 10.82 -15.39
N VAL A 59 1.79 11.94 -15.39
CA VAL A 59 1.20 13.25 -15.67
C VAL A 59 0.72 13.33 -17.13
N LEU A 60 1.46 12.74 -18.07
CA LEU A 60 1.06 12.67 -19.48
C LEU A 60 -0.23 11.86 -19.62
N LYS A 61 -0.29 10.67 -19.00
CA LYS A 61 -1.50 9.83 -18.99
C LYS A 61 -2.69 10.60 -18.45
N ILE A 62 -2.58 11.25 -17.28
CA ILE A 62 -3.66 12.04 -16.69
C ILE A 62 -4.09 13.19 -17.62
N THR A 63 -3.13 13.87 -18.25
CA THR A 63 -3.38 14.99 -19.16
C THR A 63 -4.19 14.53 -20.37
N ARG A 64 -3.77 13.45 -21.04
CA ARG A 64 -4.48 12.88 -22.19
C ARG A 64 -5.84 12.30 -21.81
N ILE A 65 -5.98 11.63 -20.66
CA ILE A 65 -7.29 11.13 -20.17
C ILE A 65 -8.30 12.27 -20.00
N SER A 66 -7.83 13.43 -19.55
CA SER A 66 -8.67 14.57 -19.20
C SER A 66 -8.87 15.55 -20.36
N ASP A 67 -8.19 15.35 -21.49
CA ASP A 67 -8.28 16.22 -22.65
C ASP A 67 -9.51 15.84 -23.50
N PRO A 68 -10.55 16.69 -23.58
CA PRO A 68 -11.72 16.41 -24.40
C PRO A 68 -11.41 16.36 -25.90
N ASN A 69 -10.27 16.92 -26.34
CA ASN A 69 -9.85 16.91 -27.74
C ASN A 69 -9.11 15.63 -28.14
N ASP A 70 -8.58 14.85 -27.18
CA ASP A 70 -7.92 13.56 -27.43
C ASP A 70 -8.93 12.40 -27.28
N ALA A 71 -10.03 12.46 -28.03
CA ALA A 71 -11.09 11.45 -28.00
C ALA A 71 -10.62 10.06 -28.46
N SER A 72 -9.50 9.98 -29.19
CA SER A 72 -8.86 8.74 -29.63
C SER A 72 -8.03 8.06 -28.54
N PHE A 73 -7.73 8.76 -27.43
CA PHE A 73 -6.87 8.21 -26.41
C PHE A 73 -7.50 7.03 -25.67
N ASP A 74 -6.76 5.92 -25.67
CA ASP A 74 -7.11 4.73 -24.92
C ASP A 74 -6.11 4.53 -23.77
N PRO A 75 -6.47 4.93 -22.53
CA PRO A 75 -5.56 4.82 -21.40
C PRO A 75 -5.22 3.38 -21.02
N MET A 76 -5.95 2.38 -21.51
CA MET A 76 -5.63 0.97 -21.28
C MET A 76 -4.46 0.49 -22.13
N LYS A 77 -4.11 1.21 -23.21
CA LYS A 77 -2.95 0.91 -24.06
C LYS A 77 -1.68 1.66 -23.63
N PHE A 78 -1.83 2.75 -22.89
CA PHE A 78 -0.74 3.59 -22.42
C PHE A 78 0.11 2.88 -21.37
N THR A 79 1.43 2.80 -21.58
CA THR A 79 2.34 2.12 -20.65
C THR A 79 3.08 3.10 -19.73
N LEU A 80 3.20 2.76 -18.45
CA LEU A 80 4.04 3.49 -17.50
C LEU A 80 5.50 2.96 -17.51
N ASP A 81 5.98 2.53 -18.68
CA ASP A 81 7.34 2.03 -18.86
C ASP A 81 8.25 3.15 -19.36
N ASP A 82 9.32 3.46 -18.61
CA ASP A 82 10.24 4.56 -18.93
C ASP A 82 10.92 4.41 -20.30
N LYS A 83 11.14 3.16 -20.73
CA LYS A 83 11.64 2.81 -22.07
C LYS A 83 10.71 3.25 -23.20
N SER A 84 9.43 3.42 -22.92
CA SER A 84 8.43 3.87 -23.89
C SER A 84 8.16 5.38 -23.79
N LEU A 85 8.83 6.11 -22.88
CA LEU A 85 8.60 7.54 -22.67
C LEU A 85 8.60 8.33 -23.98
N LEU A 86 9.63 8.18 -24.82
CA LEU A 86 9.70 8.92 -26.08
C LEU A 86 8.56 8.53 -27.03
N ASN A 87 8.27 7.23 -27.15
CA ASN A 87 7.17 6.75 -28.01
C ASN A 87 5.81 7.35 -27.58
N GLU A 88 5.53 7.39 -26.27
CA GLU A 88 4.28 7.94 -25.73
C GLU A 88 4.14 9.45 -25.97
N PHE A 89 5.26 10.18 -26.03
CA PHE A 89 5.27 11.59 -26.41
C PHE A 89 5.18 11.78 -27.93
N ASP A 90 5.82 10.93 -28.73
CA ASP A 90 5.74 10.98 -30.19
C ASP A 90 4.31 10.72 -30.70
N GLU A 91 3.52 9.92 -29.97
CA GLU A 91 2.09 9.69 -30.26
C GLU A 91 1.22 10.95 -30.16
N LEU A 92 1.69 12.03 -29.52
CA LEU A 92 0.95 13.30 -29.44
C LEU A 92 0.90 14.04 -30.79
N GLY A 93 1.81 13.73 -31.72
CA GLY A 93 1.91 14.44 -32.99
C GLY A 93 2.33 15.91 -32.81
N GLU A 94 1.61 16.84 -33.44
CA GLU A 94 1.89 18.27 -33.31
C GLU A 94 1.43 18.81 -31.96
N LEU A 95 2.40 19.24 -31.14
CA LEU A 95 2.12 19.86 -29.84
C LEU A 95 1.50 21.24 -30.01
N THR A 96 0.29 21.42 -29.47
CA THR A 96 -0.36 22.73 -29.40
C THR A 96 0.15 23.51 -28.19
N GLU A 97 0.12 24.84 -28.28
CA GLU A 97 0.48 25.70 -27.16
C GLU A 97 -0.39 25.44 -25.92
N ASP A 98 -1.68 25.16 -26.14
CA ASP A 98 -2.65 24.86 -25.08
C ASP A 98 -2.30 23.55 -24.37
N PHE A 99 -1.94 22.49 -25.11
CA PHE A 99 -1.51 21.23 -24.51
C PHE A 99 -0.24 21.41 -23.67
N VAL A 100 0.77 22.12 -24.19
CA VAL A 100 2.04 22.35 -23.48
C VAL A 100 1.80 23.10 -22.17
N ARG A 101 0.95 24.13 -22.20
CA ARG A 101 0.52 24.87 -21.02
C ARG A 101 -0.20 23.96 -20.03
N GLN A 102 -1.20 23.21 -20.49
CA GLN A 102 -1.97 22.32 -19.63
C GLN A 102 -1.11 21.23 -18.98
N PHE A 103 -0.21 20.61 -19.75
CA PHE A 103 0.76 19.64 -19.24
C PHE A 103 1.68 20.28 -18.19
N GLY A 104 2.18 21.49 -18.43
CA GLY A 104 2.99 22.25 -17.47
C GLY A 104 2.27 22.53 -16.15
N TYR A 105 0.99 22.92 -16.21
CA TYR A 105 0.15 23.08 -15.02
C TYR A 105 -0.06 21.76 -14.29
N ASN A 106 -0.38 20.69 -15.03
CA ASN A 106 -0.60 19.35 -14.49
C ASN A 106 0.66 18.79 -13.80
N LEU A 107 1.87 19.11 -14.28
CA LEU A 107 3.13 18.75 -13.61
C LEU A 107 3.22 19.38 -12.21
N LEU A 108 2.92 20.67 -12.08
CA LEU A 108 2.94 21.38 -10.80
C LEU A 108 1.87 20.83 -9.86
N LYS A 109 0.63 20.66 -10.35
CA LYS A 109 -0.48 20.10 -9.59
C LYS A 109 -0.18 18.67 -9.11
N ALA A 110 0.31 17.80 -9.99
CA ALA A 110 0.67 16.44 -9.64
C ALA A 110 1.81 16.38 -8.62
N LYS A 111 2.83 17.24 -8.75
CA LYS A 111 3.92 17.31 -7.76
C LYS A 111 3.40 17.74 -6.39
N PHE A 112 2.56 18.77 -6.34
CA PHE A 112 1.90 19.19 -5.11
C PHE A 112 1.10 18.05 -4.47
N LEU A 113 0.27 17.36 -5.25
CA LEU A 113 -0.55 16.26 -4.73
C LEU A 113 0.30 15.09 -4.23
N LEU A 114 1.36 14.73 -4.96
CA LEU A 114 2.30 13.68 -4.56
C LEU A 114 2.98 14.02 -3.22
N ASP A 115 3.40 15.27 -3.04
CA ASP A 115 4.08 15.69 -1.82
C ASP A 115 3.17 15.70 -0.59
N ASN A 116 1.89 16.02 -0.76
CA ASN A 116 0.97 16.29 0.35
C ASN A 116 0.02 15.12 0.67
N TYR A 117 -0.22 14.21 -0.28
CA TYR A 117 -1.23 13.15 -0.17
C TYR A 117 -0.69 11.74 -0.48
N VAL A 118 0.63 11.59 -0.67
CA VAL A 118 1.30 10.29 -0.77
C VAL A 118 2.37 10.21 0.34
N VAL A 119 2.58 9.00 0.88
CA VAL A 119 3.59 8.79 1.94
C VAL A 119 5.00 8.95 1.41
N HIS A 120 5.86 9.48 2.27
CA HIS A 120 7.30 9.55 2.07
C HIS A 120 8.00 8.67 3.10
N HIS A 121 9.20 8.21 2.77
CA HIS A 121 10.04 7.47 3.71
C HIS A 121 11.17 8.40 4.18
N SER A 122 11.27 8.63 5.49
CA SER A 122 12.40 9.38 6.07
C SER A 122 13.71 8.62 5.86
N ASN A 123 14.83 9.32 5.87
CA ASN A 123 16.16 8.68 5.84
C ASN A 123 16.60 8.14 7.22
N GLU A 124 15.73 8.23 8.23
CA GLU A 124 15.99 7.70 9.56
C GLU A 124 16.08 6.17 9.54
N GLU A 125 16.82 5.60 10.49
CA GLU A 125 16.87 4.15 10.65
C GLU A 125 15.50 3.59 11.06
N ASP A 126 15.09 2.49 10.45
CA ASP A 126 13.92 1.68 10.84
C ASP A 126 14.10 1.19 12.30
N THR A 127 13.48 1.89 13.26
CA THR A 127 13.40 1.49 14.67
C THR A 127 12.01 0.99 15.04
N LEU A 128 11.87 0.38 16.23
CA LEU A 128 10.59 -0.11 16.74
C LEU A 128 9.62 1.03 17.09
N ASP A 129 10.17 2.14 17.58
CA ASP A 129 9.38 3.27 18.09
C ASP A 129 9.17 4.37 17.03
N ASN A 130 9.78 4.22 15.85
CA ASN A 130 9.68 5.20 14.77
C ASN A 130 9.23 4.56 13.46
N ASN A 131 7.97 4.79 13.10
CA ASN A 131 7.47 4.50 11.76
C ASN A 131 8.12 5.49 10.76
N PRO A 132 8.94 5.03 9.81
CA PRO A 132 9.65 5.91 8.86
C PRO A 132 8.72 6.47 7.79
N TRP A 133 7.51 5.95 7.64
CA TRP A 133 6.51 6.47 6.72
C TRP A 133 5.83 7.70 7.27
N LYS A 134 6.02 8.83 6.58
CA LYS A 134 5.44 10.12 6.93
C LYS A 134 4.47 10.54 5.84
N LEU A 135 3.23 10.83 6.22
CA LEU A 135 2.29 11.61 5.42
C LEU A 135 2.16 12.95 6.12
N GLN A 136 3.01 13.90 5.75
CA GLN A 136 3.07 15.21 6.39
C GLN A 136 3.23 16.27 5.33
N HIS A 137 2.62 17.43 5.57
CA HIS A 137 2.80 18.60 4.73
C HIS A 137 3.48 19.69 5.52
N TRP A 138 4.18 20.57 4.81
CA TRP A 138 4.74 21.77 5.41
C TRP A 138 3.62 22.73 5.79
N TYR A 139 3.54 23.03 7.09
CA TYR A 139 2.62 23.99 7.66
C TYR A 139 3.40 25.18 8.22
N LYS A 140 2.97 26.39 7.90
CA LYS A 140 3.55 27.62 8.42
C LYS A 140 2.55 28.28 9.37
N GLU A 141 2.91 28.36 10.64
CA GLU A 141 2.15 29.05 11.67
C GLU A 141 2.69 30.48 11.87
N GLY A 142 1.97 31.46 11.33
CA GLY A 142 2.42 32.85 11.29
C GLY A 142 3.73 33.04 10.51
N ASP A 143 4.45 34.12 10.76
CA ASP A 143 5.70 34.41 10.05
C ASP A 143 6.94 33.70 10.59
N LYS A 144 6.84 33.02 11.75
CA LYS A 144 8.03 32.63 12.53
C LYS A 144 8.27 31.12 12.68
N SER A 145 7.29 30.26 12.37
CA SER A 145 7.45 28.82 12.55
C SER A 145 6.86 28.04 11.38
N ALA A 146 7.72 27.34 10.64
CA ALA A 146 7.33 26.30 9.69
C ALA A 146 7.65 24.93 10.31
N TYR A 147 6.71 24.01 10.27
CA TYR A 147 6.87 22.64 10.76
C TYR A 147 6.06 21.66 9.92
N LEU A 148 6.44 20.39 9.96
CA LEU A 148 5.68 19.31 9.33
C LEU A 148 4.43 19.02 10.16
N LYS A 149 3.27 19.05 9.51
CA LYS A 149 1.97 18.76 10.13
C LYS A 149 1.33 17.57 9.42
N ASN A 150 0.67 16.71 10.20
CA ASN A 150 -0.18 15.66 9.64
C ASN A 150 -1.29 16.29 8.80
N SER A 151 -1.68 15.63 7.71
CA SER A 151 -2.72 16.09 6.78
C SER A 151 -4.12 16.04 7.40
N GLY A 152 -4.41 16.92 8.36
CA GLY A 152 -5.71 17.51 8.71
C GLY A 152 -6.95 16.63 9.01
N GLY A 153 -6.93 15.32 8.79
CA GLY A 153 -8.05 14.43 9.12
C GLY A 153 -8.19 14.25 10.64
N LYS A 154 -9.31 13.68 11.10
CA LYS A 154 -9.32 13.01 12.41
C LYS A 154 -8.11 12.09 12.45
N ASP A 155 -7.37 12.04 13.56
CA ASP A 155 -6.09 11.31 13.69
C ASP A 155 -6.16 9.85 13.15
N GLU A 156 -7.36 9.28 13.08
CA GLU A 156 -7.65 7.95 12.55
C GLU A 156 -7.46 7.79 11.03
N ALA A 157 -8.09 8.62 10.19
CA ALA A 157 -8.03 8.47 8.72
C ALA A 157 -6.62 8.68 8.21
N GLN A 158 -5.90 9.64 8.79
CA GLN A 158 -4.49 9.85 8.53
C GLN A 158 -3.66 8.60 8.83
N PHE A 159 -3.91 7.96 9.97
CA PHE A 159 -3.16 6.76 10.38
C PHE A 159 -3.44 5.57 9.46
N LYS A 160 -4.69 5.40 9.02
CA LYS A 160 -5.08 4.42 7.99
C LYS A 160 -4.43 4.69 6.65
N LEU A 161 -4.41 5.94 6.20
CA LEU A 161 -3.76 6.35 4.94
C LEU A 161 -2.26 6.03 4.96
N VAL A 162 -1.56 6.32 6.06
CA VAL A 162 -0.14 5.96 6.19
C VAL A 162 0.06 4.46 6.02
N HIS A 163 -0.79 3.62 6.62
CA HIS A 163 -0.69 2.17 6.49
C HIS A 163 -1.03 1.68 5.08
N LEU A 164 -2.10 2.18 4.47
CA LEU A 164 -2.49 1.81 3.11
C LEU A 164 -1.43 2.19 2.07
N LEU A 165 -0.98 3.44 2.09
CA LEU A 165 -0.02 3.95 1.11
C LEU A 165 1.36 3.31 1.30
N SER A 166 1.79 3.09 2.56
CA SER A 166 3.04 2.36 2.80
C SER A 166 2.95 0.88 2.39
N MET A 167 1.79 0.23 2.58
CA MET A 167 1.50 -1.11 2.06
C MET A 167 1.65 -1.18 0.53
N PHE A 168 1.10 -0.20 -0.20
CA PHE A 168 1.30 -0.07 -1.64
C PHE A 168 2.78 0.10 -1.99
N GLU A 169 3.48 1.01 -1.31
CA GLU A 169 4.91 1.28 -1.57
C GLU A 169 5.82 0.06 -1.34
N VAL A 170 5.60 -0.72 -0.27
CA VAL A 170 6.40 -1.94 -0.03
C VAL A 170 6.00 -3.10 -0.94
N SER A 171 4.79 -3.07 -1.51
CA SER A 171 4.35 -4.08 -2.48
C SER A 171 4.85 -3.78 -3.89
N PHE A 172 4.98 -2.50 -4.24
CA PHE A 172 5.44 -2.02 -5.55
C PHE A 172 6.75 -1.25 -5.39
N THR A 173 7.83 -1.98 -5.10
CA THR A 173 9.09 -1.38 -4.64
C THR A 173 9.91 -0.70 -5.75
N ALA A 174 9.67 -1.08 -7.00
CA ALA A 174 10.34 -0.46 -8.14
C ALA A 174 9.86 0.98 -8.28
N ARG A 175 10.76 1.94 -8.53
CA ARG A 175 10.43 3.37 -8.75
C ARG A 175 9.78 3.65 -10.11
N GLN A 176 9.27 2.61 -10.76
CA GLN A 176 8.70 2.62 -12.09
C GLN A 176 7.42 1.80 -12.14
N ARG A 177 6.56 2.04 -13.14
CA ARG A 177 5.31 1.30 -13.39
C ARG A 177 4.36 1.24 -12.18
N LYS A 178 4.35 2.29 -11.36
CA LYS A 178 3.51 2.41 -10.16
C LYS A 178 2.08 2.85 -10.51
N ASN A 179 1.28 1.94 -11.05
CA ASN A 179 -0.12 2.22 -11.42
C ASN A 179 -0.95 2.80 -10.25
N TYR A 180 -0.69 2.36 -9.02
CA TYR A 180 -1.43 2.85 -7.86
C TYR A 180 -1.23 4.36 -7.64
N LEU A 181 -0.04 4.91 -7.92
CA LEU A 181 0.21 6.36 -7.86
C LEU A 181 -0.57 7.11 -8.94
N PHE A 182 -0.68 6.53 -10.13
CA PHE A 182 -1.53 7.06 -11.18
C PHE A 182 -3.00 7.12 -10.71
N TYR A 183 -3.53 6.04 -10.12
CA TYR A 183 -4.91 6.02 -9.62
C TYR A 183 -5.15 7.05 -8.50
N CYS A 184 -4.22 7.18 -7.54
CA CYS A 184 -4.31 8.18 -6.48
C CYS A 184 -4.27 9.62 -7.03
N LEU A 185 -3.36 9.91 -7.96
CA LEU A 185 -3.32 11.24 -8.59
C LEU A 185 -4.57 11.50 -9.44
N PHE A 186 -5.01 10.51 -10.21
CA PHE A 186 -6.21 10.64 -11.04
C PHE A 186 -7.47 10.91 -10.21
N TYR A 187 -7.60 10.28 -9.02
CA TYR A 187 -8.64 10.60 -8.05
C TYR A 187 -8.68 12.10 -7.71
N PHE A 188 -7.53 12.71 -7.43
CA PHE A 188 -7.43 14.14 -7.11
C PHE A 188 -7.66 15.06 -8.31
N PHE A 189 -7.20 14.67 -9.50
CA PHE A 189 -7.43 15.45 -10.72
C PHE A 189 -8.91 15.54 -11.09
N ARG A 190 -9.72 14.57 -10.65
CA ARG A 190 -11.17 14.58 -10.79
C ARG A 190 -11.91 15.43 -9.76
N GLN A 191 -11.24 15.91 -8.72
CA GLN A 191 -11.86 16.80 -7.73
C GLN A 191 -11.90 18.23 -8.27
N GLU A 192 -13.04 18.92 -8.06
CA GLU A 192 -13.24 20.29 -8.57
C GLU A 192 -12.30 21.32 -7.92
N ASN A 193 -11.90 21.09 -6.67
CA ASN A 193 -11.12 22.04 -5.86
C ASN A 193 -10.15 21.29 -4.95
N ILE A 194 -8.86 21.65 -5.02
CA ILE A 194 -7.78 21.02 -4.25
C ILE A 194 -7.87 21.37 -2.75
N GLN A 195 -8.36 22.56 -2.41
CA GLN A 195 -8.56 22.99 -1.02
C GLN A 195 -9.70 22.25 -0.31
N CYS A 196 -10.62 21.63 -1.05
CA CYS A 196 -11.77 20.90 -0.50
C CYS A 196 -11.55 19.38 -0.43
N ILE A 197 -10.32 18.90 -0.62
CA ILE A 197 -10.01 17.47 -0.53
C ILE A 197 -10.33 16.95 0.87
N ASN A 198 -11.32 16.06 0.94
CA ASN A 198 -11.66 15.34 2.15
C ASN A 198 -10.73 14.12 2.32
N VAL A 199 -10.01 14.09 3.44
CA VAL A 199 -9.05 13.03 3.78
C VAL A 199 -9.75 11.70 4.06
N ASP A 200 -10.96 11.73 4.64
CA ASP A 200 -11.76 10.52 4.88
C ASP A 200 -12.20 9.87 3.56
N ASP A 201 -12.66 10.68 2.60
CA ASP A 201 -13.06 10.19 1.28
C ASP A 201 -11.87 9.61 0.50
N TYR A 202 -10.70 10.27 0.58
CA TYR A 202 -9.48 9.74 0.00
C TYR A 202 -9.02 8.43 0.69
N CYS A 203 -9.12 8.35 2.02
CA CYS A 203 -8.83 7.12 2.76
C CYS A 203 -9.74 5.97 2.30
N ASN A 204 -11.03 6.22 2.16
CA ASN A 204 -11.99 5.26 1.65
C ASN A 204 -11.65 4.83 0.22
N PHE A 205 -11.31 5.78 -0.66
CA PHE A 205 -10.87 5.49 -2.02
C PHE A 205 -9.63 4.57 -2.06
N VAL A 206 -8.57 4.89 -1.31
CA VAL A 206 -7.34 4.08 -1.30
C VAL A 206 -7.60 2.68 -0.71
N GLN A 207 -8.50 2.60 0.27
CA GLN A 207 -8.93 1.33 0.85
C GLN A 207 -9.71 0.47 -0.15
N ASN A 208 -10.65 1.07 -0.90
CA ASN A 208 -11.40 0.41 -1.98
C ASN A 208 -10.46 -0.04 -3.10
N LEU A 209 -9.47 0.79 -3.45
CA LEU A 209 -8.44 0.46 -4.43
C LEU A 209 -7.66 -0.80 -4.02
N ALA A 210 -7.23 -0.89 -2.77
CA ALA A 210 -6.52 -2.06 -2.24
C ALA A 210 -7.41 -3.32 -2.23
N GLU A 211 -8.67 -3.19 -1.82
CA GLU A 211 -9.64 -4.29 -1.87
C GLU A 211 -9.86 -4.78 -3.31
N LYS A 212 -9.98 -3.86 -4.26
CA LYS A 212 -10.17 -4.18 -5.68
C LYS A 212 -8.96 -4.85 -6.31
N TYR A 213 -7.74 -4.45 -5.93
CA TYR A 213 -6.53 -5.16 -6.34
C TYR A 213 -6.61 -6.62 -5.93
N VAL A 214 -6.95 -6.91 -4.66
CA VAL A 214 -7.05 -8.30 -4.21
C VAL A 214 -8.18 -9.04 -4.92
N LYS A 215 -9.40 -8.50 -4.91
CA LYS A 215 -10.60 -9.23 -5.32
C LYS A 215 -10.77 -9.31 -6.84
N ASP A 216 -10.50 -8.24 -7.57
CA ASP A 216 -10.74 -8.18 -9.02
C ASP A 216 -9.47 -8.42 -9.85
N VAL A 217 -8.27 -8.18 -9.31
CA VAL A 217 -7.00 -8.43 -10.02
C VAL A 217 -6.37 -9.75 -9.58
N TYR A 218 -5.99 -9.87 -8.29
CA TYR A 218 -5.21 -11.02 -7.81
C TYR A 218 -6.03 -12.29 -7.61
N LEU A 219 -7.35 -12.20 -7.38
CA LEU A 219 -8.26 -13.34 -7.28
C LEU A 219 -9.03 -13.63 -8.56
N ASN A 220 -8.60 -13.03 -9.68
CA ASN A 220 -9.16 -13.31 -11.00
C ASN A 220 -8.09 -14.01 -11.87
N PRO A 221 -8.21 -15.33 -12.12
CA PRO A 221 -7.26 -16.06 -12.96
C PRO A 221 -7.04 -15.45 -14.35
N GLU A 222 -8.08 -14.82 -14.93
CA GLU A 222 -7.98 -14.17 -16.24
C GLU A 222 -7.06 -12.95 -16.24
N ASN A 223 -6.70 -12.42 -15.07
CA ASN A 223 -5.73 -11.34 -14.93
C ASN A 223 -4.30 -11.83 -14.70
N LEU A 224 -4.09 -13.12 -14.43
CA LEU A 224 -2.78 -13.65 -14.03
C LEU A 224 -2.08 -14.40 -15.18
N ASN A 225 -0.76 -14.51 -15.07
CA ASN A 225 0.06 -15.41 -15.89
C ASN A 225 0.32 -16.75 -15.16
N ASP A 226 1.14 -17.61 -15.76
CA ASP A 226 1.43 -18.96 -15.25
C ASP A 226 2.13 -19.01 -13.88
N ILE A 227 2.64 -17.89 -13.37
CA ILE A 227 3.28 -17.77 -12.06
C ILE A 227 2.48 -16.88 -11.10
N ASN A 228 1.18 -16.72 -11.36
CA ASN A 228 0.24 -15.94 -10.55
C ASN A 228 0.61 -14.44 -10.42
N VAL A 229 1.30 -13.88 -11.43
CA VAL A 229 1.59 -12.44 -11.50
C VAL A 229 0.62 -11.77 -12.47
N PRO A 230 0.07 -10.58 -12.15
CA PRO A 230 -0.80 -9.85 -13.05
C PRO A 230 -0.15 -9.60 -14.42
N LYS A 231 -0.91 -9.83 -15.49
CA LYS A 231 -0.49 -9.56 -16.86
C LYS A 231 -0.37 -8.04 -17.10
N PRO A 232 0.46 -7.60 -18.06
CA PRO A 232 0.50 -6.20 -18.46
C PRO A 232 -0.91 -5.67 -18.80
N GLY A 233 -1.25 -4.48 -18.30
CA GLY A 233 -2.55 -3.86 -18.52
C GLY A 233 -3.70 -4.37 -17.64
N SER A 234 -3.54 -5.48 -16.89
CA SER A 234 -4.62 -6.04 -16.06
C SER A 234 -5.17 -5.06 -15.02
N PHE A 235 -4.32 -4.18 -14.45
CA PHE A 235 -4.78 -3.16 -13.52
C PHE A 235 -5.68 -2.14 -14.21
N ASP A 236 -5.23 -1.52 -15.30
CA ASP A 236 -6.01 -0.51 -16.02
C ASP A 236 -7.32 -1.09 -16.58
N ALA A 237 -7.27 -2.29 -17.16
CA ALA A 237 -8.46 -2.98 -17.66
C ALA A 237 -9.49 -3.30 -16.56
N THR A 238 -9.04 -3.45 -15.31
CA THR A 238 -9.91 -3.73 -14.15
C THR A 238 -10.44 -2.44 -13.51
N LEU A 239 -9.66 -1.35 -13.54
CA LEU A 239 -9.92 -0.14 -12.77
C LEU A 239 -10.48 1.01 -13.58
N LEU A 240 -10.12 1.14 -14.86
CA LEU A 240 -10.57 2.25 -15.69
C LEU A 240 -11.85 1.88 -16.42
N VAL A 241 -12.91 2.66 -16.19
CA VAL A 241 -14.20 2.52 -16.87
C VAL A 241 -14.70 3.88 -17.31
N LYS A 242 -15.58 3.92 -18.31
CA LYS A 242 -16.30 5.15 -18.67
C LYS A 242 -17.59 5.27 -17.85
N ASP A 243 -17.91 6.47 -17.40
CA ASP A 243 -19.22 6.78 -16.87
C ASP A 243 -20.27 6.93 -18.00
N GLU A 244 -21.52 7.22 -17.62
CA GLU A 244 -22.64 7.38 -18.56
C GLU A 244 -22.40 8.52 -19.56
N SER A 245 -21.58 9.50 -19.20
CA SER A 245 -21.18 10.63 -20.06
C SER A 245 -19.98 10.29 -20.96
N GLY A 246 -19.45 9.07 -20.87
CA GLY A 246 -18.29 8.63 -21.64
C GLY A 246 -16.94 9.05 -21.07
N ILE A 247 -16.90 9.62 -19.86
CA ILE A 247 -15.68 10.13 -19.22
C ILE A 247 -15.03 9.01 -18.40
N TRP A 248 -13.72 8.86 -18.51
CA TRP A 248 -12.96 7.87 -17.75
C TRP A 248 -12.99 8.14 -16.25
N LYS A 249 -13.29 7.11 -15.46
CA LYS A 249 -13.27 7.10 -14.00
C LYS A 249 -12.61 5.84 -13.48
N ILE A 250 -12.34 5.83 -12.17
CA ILE A 250 -11.90 4.64 -11.46
C ILE A 250 -13.15 3.88 -10.98
N ASP A 251 -13.26 2.60 -11.33
CA ASP A 251 -14.26 1.70 -10.78
C ASP A 251 -13.82 1.26 -9.39
N GLU A 252 -14.53 1.68 -8.35
CA GLU A 252 -14.27 1.21 -6.97
C GLU A 252 -15.11 -0.02 -6.61
N GLN A 253 -16.06 -0.41 -7.48
CA GLN A 253 -16.94 -1.53 -7.22
C GLN A 253 -16.21 -2.85 -7.47
N ILE A 254 -16.35 -3.80 -6.55
CA ILE A 254 -15.88 -5.17 -6.74
C ILE A 254 -16.78 -5.86 -7.76
N ARG A 255 -16.18 -6.30 -8.87
CA ARG A 255 -16.87 -6.97 -9.98
C ARG A 255 -16.72 -8.48 -9.93
N ASN A 256 -15.70 -8.99 -9.28
CA ASN A 256 -15.47 -10.43 -9.16
C ASN A 256 -16.54 -11.06 -8.27
N THR A 257 -17.37 -11.92 -8.87
CA THR A 257 -18.46 -12.64 -8.21
C THR A 257 -18.03 -13.98 -7.62
N HIS A 258 -16.83 -14.47 -7.95
CA HIS A 258 -16.32 -15.78 -7.56
C HIS A 258 -14.94 -15.63 -6.90
N LEU A 259 -14.94 -15.35 -5.59
CA LEU A 259 -13.73 -15.18 -4.80
C LEU A 259 -13.24 -16.53 -4.26
N ASP A 260 -12.61 -17.34 -5.12
CA ASP A 260 -12.02 -18.62 -4.73
C ASP A 260 -10.49 -18.52 -4.63
N PHE A 261 -10.00 -18.25 -3.42
CA PHE A 261 -8.57 -18.14 -3.14
C PHE A 261 -7.81 -19.43 -3.45
N ASN A 262 -8.38 -20.58 -3.10
CA ASN A 262 -7.69 -21.87 -3.23
C ASN A 262 -7.62 -22.32 -4.69
N ALA A 263 -8.63 -21.98 -5.51
CA ALA A 263 -8.55 -22.22 -6.96
C ALA A 263 -7.43 -21.42 -7.62
N VAL A 264 -7.11 -20.22 -7.13
CA VAL A 264 -6.05 -19.36 -7.68
C VAL A 264 -4.67 -19.75 -7.15
N PHE A 265 -4.53 -19.89 -5.83
CA PHE A 265 -3.24 -20.00 -5.15
C PHE A 265 -2.94 -21.39 -4.57
N GLY A 266 -3.92 -22.29 -4.55
CA GLY A 266 -3.79 -23.64 -3.99
C GLY A 266 -4.00 -23.70 -2.47
N ASP A 267 -4.22 -24.91 -1.97
CA ASP A 267 -4.49 -25.25 -0.57
C ASP A 267 -3.46 -26.21 0.05
N GLY A 268 -2.35 -26.44 -0.67
CA GLY A 268 -1.31 -27.41 -0.30
C GLY A 268 -1.58 -28.83 -0.81
N SER A 269 -2.64 -29.07 -1.59
CA SER A 269 -2.81 -30.32 -2.35
C SER A 269 -1.83 -30.45 -3.51
N ALA A 270 -1.33 -29.31 -4.01
CA ALA A 270 -0.26 -29.19 -4.99
C ALA A 270 0.61 -27.97 -4.65
N ILE A 271 1.83 -27.94 -5.20
CA ILE A 271 2.73 -26.78 -5.07
C ILE A 271 2.07 -25.55 -5.70
N THR A 272 1.97 -24.45 -4.95
CA THR A 272 1.47 -23.18 -5.50
C THR A 272 2.32 -22.68 -6.67
N LYS A 273 1.70 -22.01 -7.64
CA LYS A 273 2.43 -21.31 -8.72
C LYS A 273 3.06 -20.00 -8.26
N GLY A 274 2.90 -19.65 -6.99
CA GLY A 274 3.37 -18.40 -6.39
C GLY A 274 2.20 -17.59 -5.86
N ILE A 275 2.48 -16.75 -4.86
CA ILE A 275 1.51 -15.83 -4.27
C ILE A 275 2.17 -14.44 -4.20
N PRO A 276 1.64 -13.42 -4.87
CA PRO A 276 2.24 -12.09 -4.88
C PRO A 276 2.35 -11.47 -3.48
N LEU A 277 3.45 -10.76 -3.22
CA LEU A 277 3.68 -10.07 -1.93
C LEU A 277 2.54 -9.12 -1.56
N PHE A 278 1.88 -8.49 -2.54
CA PHE A 278 0.73 -7.64 -2.30
C PHE A 278 -0.40 -8.35 -1.52
N VAL A 279 -0.63 -9.65 -1.78
CA VAL A 279 -1.67 -10.43 -1.08
C VAL A 279 -1.33 -10.58 0.40
N PHE A 280 -0.06 -10.77 0.75
CA PHE A 280 0.41 -10.84 2.13
C PHE A 280 0.39 -9.48 2.82
N ASN A 281 0.88 -8.44 2.15
CA ASN A 281 0.84 -7.06 2.67
C ASN A 281 -0.60 -6.60 2.93
N TYR A 282 -1.54 -6.94 2.04
CA TYR A 282 -2.95 -6.66 2.24
C TYR A 282 -3.56 -7.46 3.41
N LEU A 283 -3.20 -8.74 3.58
CA LEU A 283 -3.61 -9.50 4.76
C LEU A 283 -3.12 -8.85 6.05
N ASP A 284 -1.85 -8.47 6.12
CA ASP A 284 -1.30 -7.78 7.30
C ASP A 284 -2.03 -6.45 7.55
N TYR A 285 -2.34 -5.68 6.50
CA TYR A 285 -3.18 -4.49 6.62
C TYR A 285 -4.57 -4.84 7.15
N ALA A 286 -5.22 -5.90 6.66
CA ALA A 286 -6.54 -6.32 7.10
C ALA A 286 -6.56 -6.73 8.58
N ILE A 287 -5.54 -7.46 9.03
CA ILE A 287 -5.35 -7.84 10.44
C ILE A 287 -5.16 -6.57 11.29
N TRP A 288 -4.27 -5.69 10.88
CA TRP A 288 -4.01 -4.43 11.57
C TRP A 288 -5.24 -3.51 11.61
N HIS A 289 -5.99 -3.42 10.50
CA HIS A 289 -7.18 -2.58 10.40
C HIS A 289 -8.27 -3.10 11.35
N ARG A 290 -8.42 -4.42 11.50
CA ARG A 290 -9.32 -4.99 12.51
C ARG A 290 -8.87 -4.65 13.93
N TYR A 291 -7.58 -4.76 14.24
CA TYR A 291 -7.06 -4.29 15.52
C TYR A 291 -7.36 -2.79 15.72
N PHE A 292 -7.17 -1.99 14.68
CA PHE A 292 -7.44 -0.56 14.70
C PHE A 292 -8.90 -0.25 15.03
N GLU A 293 -9.84 -0.91 14.36
CA GLU A 293 -11.28 -0.68 14.54
C GLU A 293 -11.83 -1.24 15.85
N ASP A 294 -11.42 -2.47 16.20
CA ASP A 294 -12.06 -3.21 17.28
C ASP A 294 -11.33 -2.98 18.63
N LEU A 295 -10.03 -2.61 18.63
CA LEU A 295 -9.18 -2.63 19.84
C LEU A 295 -8.31 -1.39 20.11
N ARG A 296 -8.04 -0.51 19.12
CA ARG A 296 -7.15 0.65 19.32
C ARG A 296 -7.80 1.69 20.23
N GLY A 297 -7.10 2.11 21.28
CA GLY A 297 -7.59 3.09 22.26
C GLY A 297 -7.52 2.54 23.68
N ASP A 298 -8.66 2.12 24.25
CA ASP A 298 -8.78 1.60 25.62
C ASP A 298 -8.99 0.07 25.62
N PRO A 299 -7.92 -0.74 25.42
CA PRO A 299 -8.01 -2.20 25.41
C PRO A 299 -8.41 -2.79 26.77
N ALA A 300 -8.50 -1.98 27.84
CA ALA A 300 -8.91 -2.43 29.17
C ALA A 300 -10.42 -2.67 29.30
N LYS A 301 -11.22 -2.39 28.26
CA LYS A 301 -12.69 -2.42 28.38
C LYS A 301 -13.36 -3.75 28.14
N ASN A 302 -12.72 -4.77 27.53
CA ASN A 302 -13.31 -6.11 27.50
C ASN A 302 -12.31 -7.21 27.09
N ASP A 303 -11.88 -8.04 28.05
CA ASP A 303 -11.07 -9.24 27.77
C ASP A 303 -11.75 -10.19 26.77
N GLU A 304 -13.10 -10.20 26.69
CA GLU A 304 -13.84 -11.01 25.73
C GLU A 304 -13.61 -10.54 24.29
N VAL A 305 -13.53 -9.22 24.06
CA VAL A 305 -13.31 -8.65 22.71
C VAL A 305 -11.88 -8.95 22.25
N VAL A 306 -10.91 -8.82 23.16
CA VAL A 306 -9.52 -9.20 22.90
C VAL A 306 -9.42 -10.70 22.61
N SER A 307 -10.06 -11.55 23.41
CA SER A 307 -10.06 -13.00 23.19
C SER A 307 -10.68 -13.37 21.83
N ALA A 308 -11.84 -12.78 21.50
CA ALA A 308 -12.51 -12.99 20.23
C ALA A 308 -11.66 -12.53 19.02
N PHE A 309 -10.84 -11.49 19.17
CA PHE A 309 -9.92 -11.04 18.13
C PHE A 309 -8.86 -12.11 17.82
N PHE A 310 -8.20 -12.67 18.84
CA PHE A 310 -7.18 -13.71 18.66
C PHE A 310 -7.76 -15.06 18.24
N GLU A 311 -8.94 -15.44 18.77
CA GLU A 311 -9.65 -16.67 18.38
C GLU A 311 -9.97 -16.71 16.89
N ARG A 312 -10.33 -15.58 16.27
CA ARG A 312 -10.54 -15.48 14.81
C ARG A 312 -9.29 -15.77 14.01
N MET A 313 -8.10 -15.55 14.58
CA MET A 313 -6.81 -15.86 13.98
C MET A 313 -6.31 -17.26 14.34
N GLY A 314 -7.02 -17.98 15.22
CA GLY A 314 -6.72 -19.35 15.62
C GLY A 314 -5.57 -19.46 16.62
N CYS A 315 -5.34 -18.44 17.44
CA CYS A 315 -4.27 -18.43 18.43
C CYS A 315 -4.72 -17.77 19.75
N THR A 316 -3.94 -17.96 20.81
CA THR A 316 -4.14 -17.26 22.08
C THR A 316 -3.57 -15.83 22.04
N LYS A 317 -3.90 -15.01 23.04
CA LYS A 317 -3.46 -13.61 23.15
C LYS A 317 -1.94 -13.50 23.26
N PHE A 318 -1.36 -12.61 22.44
CA PHE A 318 0.01 -12.11 22.59
C PHE A 318 0.04 -10.57 22.73
N ASP A 319 1.23 -9.99 22.87
CA ASP A 319 1.41 -8.57 23.15
C ASP A 319 0.78 -7.66 22.07
N LEU A 320 -0.22 -6.87 22.47
CA LEU A 320 -0.92 -5.93 21.59
C LEU A 320 -0.02 -4.79 21.10
N ASN A 321 1.11 -4.51 21.79
CA ASN A 321 2.08 -3.52 21.33
C ASN A 321 2.64 -3.85 19.93
N MET A 322 2.65 -5.13 19.54
CA MET A 322 3.08 -5.54 18.20
C MET A 322 2.18 -4.96 17.10
N PHE A 323 0.88 -4.80 17.37
CA PHE A 323 -0.06 -4.17 16.44
C PHE A 323 0.00 -2.65 16.52
N HIS A 324 0.22 -2.10 17.72
CA HIS A 324 0.38 -0.65 17.93
C HIS A 324 1.56 -0.08 17.15
N HIS A 325 2.71 -0.76 17.19
CA HIS A 325 3.94 -0.33 16.53
C HIS A 325 4.08 -0.86 15.10
N PHE A 326 3.12 -1.64 14.60
CA PHE A 326 3.21 -2.20 13.26
C PHE A 326 3.34 -1.11 12.19
N TYR A 327 4.26 -1.31 11.25
CA TYR A 327 4.37 -0.53 10.02
C TYR A 327 4.92 -1.40 8.89
N PHE A 328 4.68 -1.01 7.65
CA PHE A 328 5.18 -1.72 6.47
C PHE A 328 6.68 -1.42 6.23
N SER A 329 7.60 -2.19 6.82
CA SER A 329 9.04 -2.00 6.55
C SER A 329 9.42 -2.36 5.12
N ARG A 330 10.33 -1.57 4.53
CA ARG A 330 10.91 -1.83 3.21
C ARG A 330 11.79 -3.09 3.17
N THR A 331 12.17 -3.67 4.31
CA THR A 331 13.03 -4.87 4.38
C THR A 331 12.25 -6.19 4.32
N ARG A 332 10.95 -6.18 4.63
CA ARG A 332 10.07 -7.37 4.60
C ARG A 332 9.64 -7.71 3.18
N ARG A 333 10.55 -8.29 2.40
CA ARG A 333 10.34 -8.62 0.97
C ARG A 333 10.51 -10.09 0.62
N SER A 334 10.74 -10.94 1.62
CA SER A 334 10.96 -12.37 1.41
C SER A 334 9.81 -13.18 1.98
N LEU A 335 9.36 -14.18 1.22
CA LEU A 335 8.49 -15.23 1.74
C LEU A 335 9.34 -16.32 2.38
N GLU A 336 8.97 -16.69 3.60
CA GLU A 336 9.57 -17.78 4.35
C GLU A 336 8.54 -18.87 4.60
N HIS A 337 8.96 -20.12 4.46
CA HIS A 337 8.17 -21.27 4.87
C HIS A 337 8.25 -21.41 6.38
N TYR A 338 7.15 -21.45 7.11
CA TYR A 338 7.21 -21.68 8.55
C TYR A 338 7.67 -23.10 8.87
N PHE A 339 7.04 -24.10 8.26
CA PHE A 339 7.61 -25.46 8.16
C PHE A 339 8.67 -25.50 7.06
N PRO A 340 9.95 -25.80 7.38
CA PRO A 340 11.05 -25.67 6.43
C PRO A 340 11.02 -26.75 5.33
N GLN A 341 11.42 -26.37 4.12
CA GLN A 341 11.51 -27.29 2.98
C GLN A 341 12.46 -28.46 3.23
N ALA A 342 13.58 -28.23 3.93
CA ALA A 342 14.57 -29.26 4.23
C ALA A 342 14.01 -30.45 5.02
N ASN A 343 12.91 -30.26 5.75
CA ASN A 343 12.34 -31.28 6.62
C ASN A 343 11.04 -31.88 6.07
N ALA A 344 10.50 -31.36 4.97
CA ALA A 344 9.21 -31.79 4.43
C ALA A 344 9.35 -33.08 3.61
N ASN A 345 9.36 -34.22 4.30
CA ASN A 345 9.61 -35.55 3.72
C ASN A 345 8.38 -36.46 3.64
N GLY A 346 7.22 -36.05 4.16
CA GLY A 346 5.99 -36.86 4.12
C GLY A 346 5.96 -38.09 5.05
N VAL A 347 7.02 -38.35 5.82
CA VAL A 347 7.16 -39.56 6.63
C VAL A 347 6.64 -39.31 8.06
N ASN A 348 5.94 -40.30 8.64
CA ASN A 348 5.44 -40.24 10.03
C ASN A 348 4.58 -39.01 10.36
N GLY A 349 3.78 -38.54 9.40
CA GLY A 349 2.89 -37.38 9.58
C GLY A 349 3.58 -36.02 9.41
N VAL A 350 4.86 -36.00 9.03
CA VAL A 350 5.56 -34.78 8.60
C VAL A 350 4.97 -34.29 7.27
N PRO A 351 4.78 -32.97 7.07
CA PRO A 351 4.27 -32.43 5.82
C PRO A 351 5.11 -32.81 4.58
N THR A 352 4.46 -32.95 3.41
CA THR A 352 5.13 -33.12 2.10
C THR A 352 5.54 -31.77 1.50
N GLN A 353 6.30 -31.79 0.39
CA GLN A 353 6.65 -30.57 -0.34
C GLN A 353 5.40 -29.82 -0.84
N GLU A 354 4.40 -30.51 -1.38
CA GLU A 354 3.15 -29.91 -1.85
C GLU A 354 2.44 -29.18 -0.69
N GLN A 355 2.36 -29.84 0.47
CA GLN A 355 1.65 -29.36 1.65
C GLN A 355 2.25 -28.10 2.26
N ILE A 356 3.58 -27.93 2.21
CA ILE A 356 4.25 -26.76 2.76
C ILE A 356 4.33 -25.59 1.79
N ASN A 357 4.12 -25.81 0.49
CA ASN A 357 4.18 -24.78 -0.55
C ASN A 357 2.79 -24.16 -0.78
N CYS A 358 2.22 -23.57 0.27
CA CYS A 358 0.90 -22.92 0.26
C CYS A 358 0.82 -21.72 1.20
N PHE A 359 -0.22 -20.89 1.04
CA PHE A 359 -0.42 -19.67 1.81
C PHE A 359 -0.43 -19.87 3.32
N GLY A 360 -0.99 -21.00 3.78
CA GLY A 360 -1.03 -21.36 5.19
C GLY A 360 0.34 -21.45 5.83
N ASN A 361 1.36 -21.86 5.08
CA ASN A 361 2.71 -22.04 5.58
C ASN A 361 3.67 -20.88 5.24
N TYR A 362 3.30 -20.00 4.31
CA TYR A 362 4.10 -18.82 3.96
C TYR A 362 3.83 -17.64 4.86
N ALA A 363 4.87 -16.86 5.15
CA ALA A 363 4.72 -15.52 5.70
C ALA A 363 5.86 -14.61 5.25
N MET A 364 5.67 -13.30 5.33
CA MET A 364 6.72 -12.35 5.00
C MET A 364 7.66 -12.15 6.18
N ILE A 365 8.96 -12.16 5.89
CA ILE A 365 10.02 -11.79 6.82
C ILE A 365 11.05 -10.85 6.17
N GLY A 366 11.90 -10.23 7.00
CA GLY A 366 13.04 -9.44 6.57
C GLY A 366 14.06 -10.26 5.78
N SER A 367 14.55 -9.73 4.66
CA SER A 367 15.51 -10.41 3.76
C SER A 367 16.77 -10.89 4.48
N ASP A 368 17.26 -10.13 5.44
CA ASP A 368 18.53 -10.39 6.14
C ASP A 368 18.44 -11.60 7.08
N VAL A 369 17.23 -11.97 7.50
CA VAL A 369 16.98 -13.08 8.43
C VAL A 369 16.60 -14.36 7.69
N ASN A 370 16.09 -14.25 6.45
CA ASN A 370 15.63 -15.39 5.66
C ASN A 370 16.76 -16.38 5.31
N SER A 371 17.96 -15.88 5.02
CA SER A 371 19.12 -16.72 4.65
C SER A 371 19.48 -17.75 5.72
N SER A 372 19.19 -17.47 7.00
CA SER A 372 19.46 -18.38 8.12
C SER A 372 18.23 -19.20 8.56
N ALA A 373 17.03 -18.65 8.37
CA ALA A 373 15.79 -19.21 8.89
C ALA A 373 15.23 -20.40 8.07
N SER A 374 15.58 -20.49 6.78
CA SER A 374 15.01 -21.47 5.83
C SER A 374 15.11 -22.95 6.26
N ASN A 375 16.09 -23.30 7.11
CA ASN A 375 16.31 -24.65 7.62
C ASN A 375 15.81 -24.86 9.07
N TRP A 376 15.30 -23.82 9.72
CA TRP A 376 14.88 -23.91 11.11
C TRP A 376 13.51 -24.57 11.24
N THR A 377 13.40 -25.47 12.21
CA THR A 377 12.12 -26.09 12.57
C THR A 377 11.15 -25.04 13.11
N PRO A 378 9.82 -25.29 13.05
CA PRO A 378 8.82 -24.40 13.64
C PRO A 378 9.14 -23.96 15.07
N ARG A 379 9.61 -24.91 15.90
CA ARG A 379 10.03 -24.64 17.29
C ARG A 379 11.24 -23.71 17.36
N VAL A 380 12.27 -23.93 16.54
CA VAL A 380 13.47 -23.06 16.52
C VAL A 380 13.10 -21.66 16.05
N LYS A 381 12.23 -21.52 15.04
CA LYS A 381 11.70 -20.22 14.61
C LYS A 381 10.96 -19.52 15.76
N ARG A 382 10.03 -20.22 16.41
CA ARG A 382 9.34 -19.71 17.59
C ARG A 382 10.30 -19.22 18.66
N ASP A 383 11.24 -20.06 19.09
CA ASP A 383 12.17 -19.75 20.18
C ASP A 383 13.11 -18.59 19.81
N HIS A 384 13.53 -18.51 18.53
CA HIS A 384 14.33 -17.40 18.03
C HIS A 384 13.53 -16.10 18.02
N TYR A 385 12.41 -16.05 17.31
CA TYR A 385 11.68 -14.80 17.09
C TYR A 385 10.95 -14.32 18.34
N LEU A 386 10.52 -15.19 19.26
CA LEU A 386 9.90 -14.82 20.53
C LEU A 386 10.91 -14.64 21.68
N ASP A 387 12.21 -14.61 21.39
CA ASP A 387 13.25 -14.39 22.42
C ASP A 387 13.03 -13.05 23.15
N ALA A 388 12.82 -13.15 24.47
CA ALA A 388 12.60 -12.01 25.36
C ALA A 388 13.85 -11.11 25.52
N SER A 389 15.01 -11.52 24.97
CA SER A 389 16.24 -10.72 25.01
C SER A 389 16.19 -9.42 24.19
N GLY A 390 15.15 -9.22 23.36
CA GLY A 390 14.94 -8.00 22.57
C GLY A 390 15.95 -7.80 21.43
N LYS A 391 16.82 -8.78 21.17
CA LYS A 391 17.85 -8.70 20.12
C LYS A 391 17.27 -8.77 18.70
N ILE A 392 16.07 -9.32 18.54
CA ILE A 392 15.37 -9.43 17.27
C ILE A 392 14.27 -8.39 17.22
N ARG A 393 14.35 -7.52 16.22
CA ARG A 393 13.35 -6.47 15.98
C ARG A 393 12.08 -7.10 15.35
N GLN A 394 11.23 -7.71 16.17
CA GLN A 394 10.06 -8.48 15.71
C GLN A 394 9.18 -7.68 14.72
N VAL A 395 8.92 -6.39 14.97
CA VAL A 395 8.03 -5.59 14.12
C VAL A 395 8.63 -5.30 12.74
N SER A 396 9.94 -5.02 12.64
CA SER A 396 10.59 -4.77 11.35
C SER A 396 10.96 -6.06 10.61
N VAL A 397 11.04 -7.19 11.32
CA VAL A 397 11.49 -8.47 10.76
C VAL A 397 10.34 -9.43 10.44
N ALA A 398 9.22 -9.39 11.17
CA ALA A 398 8.10 -10.33 11.02
C ALA A 398 6.80 -9.63 10.60
N SER A 399 6.07 -10.23 9.67
CA SER A 399 4.66 -9.89 9.36
C SER A 399 3.73 -10.20 10.54
N LEU A 400 2.54 -9.56 10.59
CA LEU A 400 1.53 -9.92 11.60
C LEU A 400 1.08 -11.36 11.42
N LYS A 401 0.93 -11.81 10.17
CA LYS A 401 0.70 -13.23 9.86
C LYS A 401 1.76 -14.13 10.50
N PHE A 402 3.05 -13.79 10.39
CA PHE A 402 4.12 -14.59 11.00
C PHE A 402 4.04 -14.60 12.52
N LEU A 403 3.73 -13.48 13.17
CA LEU A 403 3.53 -13.41 14.63
C LEU A 403 2.39 -14.34 15.09
N ILE A 404 1.29 -14.39 14.33
CA ILE A 404 0.17 -15.32 14.58
C ILE A 404 0.64 -16.78 14.48
N MET A 405 1.45 -17.11 13.46
CA MET A 405 2.00 -18.46 13.29
C MET A 405 2.92 -18.84 14.45
N LEU A 406 3.77 -17.93 14.93
CA LEU A 406 4.62 -18.13 16.09
C LEU A 406 3.80 -18.42 17.35
N GLN A 407 2.71 -17.67 17.56
CA GLN A 407 1.82 -17.87 18.70
C GLN A 407 1.05 -19.19 18.61
N GLN A 408 0.47 -19.52 17.45
CA GLN A 408 -0.23 -20.80 17.26
C GLN A 408 0.71 -22.01 17.42
N CYS A 409 1.97 -21.88 16.99
CA CYS A 409 3.01 -22.88 17.25
C CYS A 409 3.35 -23.01 18.74
N LYS A 410 3.29 -21.92 19.51
CA LYS A 410 3.44 -21.95 20.97
C LYS A 410 2.26 -22.68 21.62
N ASP A 411 1.03 -22.31 21.25
CA ASP A 411 -0.19 -22.93 21.77
C ASP A 411 -0.22 -24.45 21.51
N ASN A 412 0.21 -24.88 20.33
CA ASN A 412 0.30 -26.29 19.98
C ASN A 412 1.37 -27.04 20.77
N ALA A 413 2.47 -26.39 21.13
CA ALA A 413 3.55 -27.01 21.90
C ALA A 413 3.14 -27.36 23.33
N ASP A 414 2.19 -26.62 23.89
CA ASP A 414 1.64 -26.89 25.22
C ASP A 414 0.69 -28.10 25.23
N LEU A 415 0.25 -28.56 24.05
CA LEU A 415 -0.75 -29.61 23.88
C LEU A 415 -0.22 -30.88 23.21
N ARG A 416 0.97 -30.86 22.61
CA ARG A 416 1.46 -31.91 21.69
C ARG A 416 2.93 -32.25 21.95
N ASP A 417 3.36 -33.42 21.46
CA ASP A 417 4.76 -33.82 21.51
C ASP A 417 5.67 -32.86 20.72
N ALA A 418 6.92 -32.77 21.15
CA ALA A 418 7.94 -31.99 20.45
C ALA A 418 8.08 -32.43 18.97
N GLY A 419 8.11 -31.45 18.06
CA GLY A 419 8.17 -31.67 16.61
C GLY A 419 6.79 -31.79 15.92
N LYS A 420 5.68 -31.72 16.67
CA LYS A 420 4.30 -31.75 16.14
C LYS A 420 3.55 -30.42 16.33
N GLU A 421 4.28 -29.33 16.53
CA GLU A 421 3.73 -28.01 16.82
C GLU A 421 3.11 -27.33 15.58
N TRP A 422 3.47 -27.79 14.37
CA TRP A 422 2.97 -27.24 13.11
C TRP A 422 2.89 -28.33 12.02
N LEU A 423 1.74 -28.97 11.91
CA LEU A 423 1.47 -30.05 10.94
C LEU A 423 0.61 -29.54 9.78
N PHE A 424 0.39 -30.39 8.77
CA PHE A 424 -0.42 -29.99 7.62
C PHE A 424 -1.85 -29.60 8.00
N GLN A 425 -2.46 -30.24 9.01
CA GLN A 425 -3.77 -29.80 9.48
C GLN A 425 -3.74 -28.37 10.05
N ASP A 426 -2.68 -27.98 10.76
CA ASP A 426 -2.52 -26.61 11.27
C ASP A 426 -2.32 -25.62 10.13
N ILE A 427 -1.54 -25.99 9.11
CA ILE A 427 -1.35 -25.20 7.89
C ILE A 427 -2.69 -24.95 7.20
N GLN A 428 -3.53 -25.98 7.04
CA GLN A 428 -4.85 -25.85 6.41
C GLN A 428 -5.80 -24.97 7.23
N VAL A 429 -5.84 -25.17 8.56
CA VAL A 429 -6.65 -24.34 9.45
C VAL A 429 -6.19 -22.89 9.40
N HIS A 430 -4.89 -22.63 9.51
CA HIS A 430 -4.32 -21.30 9.43
C HIS A 430 -4.62 -20.63 8.07
N GLN A 431 -4.44 -21.34 6.95
CA GLN A 431 -4.80 -20.83 5.62
C GLN A 431 -6.26 -20.40 5.58
N ARG A 432 -7.19 -21.26 6.01
CA ARG A 432 -8.62 -20.95 6.00
C ARG A 432 -8.94 -19.68 6.80
N LEU A 433 -8.36 -19.53 8.00
CA LEU A 433 -8.58 -18.36 8.85
C LEU A 433 -7.99 -17.08 8.22
N MET A 434 -6.78 -17.17 7.65
CA MET A 434 -6.15 -16.02 6.99
C MET A 434 -6.90 -15.61 5.71
N VAL A 435 -7.40 -16.56 4.94
CA VAL A 435 -8.24 -16.30 3.76
C VAL A 435 -9.56 -15.66 4.17
N ASP A 436 -10.20 -16.13 5.24
CA ASP A 436 -11.42 -15.51 5.77
C ASP A 436 -11.19 -14.03 6.16
N LEU A 437 -10.10 -13.75 6.87
CA LEU A 437 -9.71 -12.38 7.24
C LEU A 437 -9.42 -11.50 6.02
N LEU A 438 -8.78 -12.05 4.99
CA LEU A 438 -8.46 -11.36 3.74
C LEU A 438 -9.72 -11.04 2.92
N LEU A 439 -10.68 -11.97 2.82
CA LEU A 439 -11.89 -11.78 2.02
C LEU A 439 -12.94 -10.92 2.74
N ASN A 440 -12.97 -10.97 4.07
CA ASN A 440 -13.91 -10.24 4.92
C ASN A 440 -13.24 -9.05 5.64
N SER A 441 -12.15 -8.50 5.10
CA SER A 441 -11.29 -7.48 5.74
C SER A 441 -12.03 -6.19 6.13
N ILE A 442 -13.04 -5.78 5.37
CA ILE A 442 -13.72 -4.49 5.53
C ILE A 442 -15.22 -4.71 5.76
N LYS A 443 -15.73 -4.30 6.92
CA LYS A 443 -17.18 -4.24 7.19
C LYS A 443 -17.77 -3.13 6.32
N ARG A 444 -18.53 -3.48 5.27
CA ARG A 444 -19.32 -2.48 4.54
C ARG A 444 -20.50 -2.07 5.41
N THR A 445 -20.46 -0.86 5.95
CA THR A 445 -21.69 -0.22 6.43
C THR A 445 -22.56 -0.01 5.19
N HIS A 446 -23.66 -0.76 5.10
CA HIS A 446 -24.71 -0.42 4.14
C HIS A 446 -25.21 0.98 4.51
N HIS A 447 -24.72 2.02 3.83
CA HIS A 447 -25.50 3.24 3.68
C HIS A 447 -26.70 2.86 2.83
N GLN A 448 -27.79 2.51 3.51
CA GLN A 448 -29.12 2.68 2.95
C GLN A 448 -29.22 4.15 2.55
N THR A 449 -29.21 4.42 1.25
CA THR A 449 -29.67 5.69 0.72
C THR A 449 -31.06 5.94 1.30
N PRO A 450 -31.30 7.08 1.98
CA PRO A 450 -32.65 7.46 2.34
C PRO A 450 -33.44 7.62 1.02
N ASN A 451 -34.56 6.91 0.93
CA ASN A 451 -35.55 7.07 -0.15
C ASN A 451 -36.06 8.51 -0.25
#